data_AF-A0A1A2XMB7-F1
#
_entry.id   AF-A0A1A2XMB7-F1
#
_cell.length_a   1.000
_cell.length_b   1.000
_cell.length_c   1.000
_cell.angle_alpha   90.00
_cell.angle_beta   90.00
_cell.angle_gamma   90.00
#
_symmetry.space_group_name_H-M   'P 1'
#
loop_
_entity.id
_entity.type
_entity.pdbx_description
1 polymer ?
#
loop_
_entity_poly.entity_id
_entity_poly.type
_entity_poly.pdbx_seq_one_letter_code
_entity_poly.pdbx_strand_id
1 'polypeptide(L)'
;MVHSIELLFDGETEATIRGLWDALACAGIPSQAPAGRPHVTLAVADRIAEDADAALRPLTGRLPLGCAVGPSLLLGRSNAILARIIVPTAELLDFHAQVHRLCGELLAPAPAPTSLPGHWT
;
A
#
# COMPACT_ATOMS: atom_id res chain seq x y z
N MET A 1 -9.97 9.82 -11.71
CA MET A 1 -9.01 8.71 -11.52
C MET A 1 -8.20 9.11 -10.30
N VAL A 2 -8.05 8.24 -9.31
CA VAL A 2 -7.21 8.52 -8.14
C VAL A 2 -5.81 7.97 -8.39
N HIS A 3 -4.80 8.62 -7.84
CA HIS A 3 -3.41 8.23 -7.90
C HIS A 3 -2.95 7.75 -6.53
N SER A 4 -1.96 6.86 -6.50
CA SER A 4 -1.39 6.32 -5.27
C SER A 4 0.13 6.26 -5.34
N ILE A 5 0.77 6.42 -4.18
CA ILE A 5 2.17 6.05 -3.95
C ILE A 5 2.14 4.73 -3.18
N GLU A 6 2.84 3.73 -3.70
CA GLU A 6 2.75 2.35 -3.21
C GLU A 6 4.14 1.74 -3.06
N LEU A 7 4.30 0.90 -2.04
CA LEU A 7 5.40 -0.04 -1.96
C LEU A 7 4.98 -1.37 -2.58
N LEU A 8 5.83 -1.92 -3.42
CA LEU A 8 5.63 -3.23 -4.03
C LEU A 8 6.50 -4.26 -3.33
N PHE A 9 5.97 -5.48 -3.24
CA PHE A 9 6.72 -6.61 -2.69
C PHE A 9 7.80 -7.09 -3.66
N ASP A 10 8.83 -7.74 -3.12
CA ASP A 10 9.73 -8.55 -3.92
C ASP A 10 8.99 -9.74 -4.57
N GLY A 11 9.66 -10.41 -5.52
CA GLY A 11 9.04 -11.46 -6.31
C GLY A 11 8.57 -12.67 -5.47
N GLU A 12 9.30 -13.02 -4.42
CA GLU A 12 8.99 -14.18 -3.57
C GLU A 12 7.76 -13.90 -2.68
N THR A 13 7.73 -12.73 -2.06
CA THR A 13 6.62 -12.27 -1.22
C THR A 13 5.36 -12.04 -2.06
N GLU A 14 5.51 -11.45 -3.25
CA GLU A 14 4.39 -11.30 -4.19
C GLU A 14 3.82 -12.67 -4.61
N ALA A 15 4.67 -13.63 -4.99
CA ALA A 15 4.22 -14.97 -5.36
C ALA A 15 3.47 -15.66 -4.22
N THR A 16 3.96 -15.52 -2.98
CA THR A 16 3.31 -16.04 -1.78
C THR A 16 1.91 -15.44 -1.58
N ILE A 17 1.78 -14.11 -1.72
CA ILE A 17 0.48 -13.43 -1.58
C ILE A 17 -0.48 -13.84 -2.69
N ARG A 18 0.00 -13.95 -3.94
CA ARG A 18 -0.81 -14.42 -5.06
C ARG A 18 -1.31 -15.85 -4.87
N GLY A 19 -0.47 -16.74 -4.31
CA GLY A 19 -0.88 -18.10 -3.95
C GLY A 19 -2.02 -18.13 -2.93
N LEU A 20 -2.10 -17.15 -2.02
CA LEU A 20 -3.26 -17.02 -1.12
C LEU A 20 -4.53 -16.63 -1.88
N TRP A 21 -4.44 -15.76 -2.89
CA TRP A 21 -5.58 -15.42 -3.74
C TRP A 21 -6.08 -16.62 -4.53
N ASP A 22 -5.16 -17.40 -5.11
CA ASP A 22 -5.49 -18.63 -5.83
C ASP A 22 -6.17 -19.65 -4.90
N ALA A 23 -5.67 -19.81 -3.67
CA ALA A 23 -6.28 -20.70 -2.67
C ALA A 23 -7.72 -20.29 -2.31
N LEU A 24 -7.99 -19.00 -2.17
CA LEU A 24 -9.35 -18.49 -1.94
C LEU A 24 -10.26 -18.76 -3.14
N ALA A 25 -9.77 -18.56 -4.36
CA ALA A 25 -10.51 -18.86 -5.59
C ALA A 25 -10.81 -20.36 -5.72
N CYS A 26 -9.84 -21.23 -5.45
CA CYS A 26 -10.03 -22.69 -5.44
C CYS A 26 -11.03 -23.14 -4.37
N ALA A 27 -11.13 -22.43 -3.25
CA ALA A 27 -12.15 -22.66 -2.23
C ALA A 27 -13.56 -22.18 -2.63
N GLY A 28 -13.72 -21.62 -3.84
CA GLY A 28 -15.01 -21.14 -4.35
C GLY A 28 -15.47 -19.83 -3.72
N ILE A 29 -14.58 -19.06 -3.09
CA ILE A 29 -14.92 -17.77 -2.49
C ILE A 29 -15.08 -16.74 -3.61
N PRO A 30 -16.29 -16.16 -3.81
CA PRO A 30 -16.51 -15.17 -4.85
C PRO A 30 -15.66 -13.93 -4.57
N SER A 31 -14.76 -13.61 -5.49
CA SER A 31 -13.94 -12.40 -5.43
C SER A 31 -13.66 -11.88 -6.84
N GLN A 32 -13.44 -10.58 -6.95
CA GLN A 32 -12.91 -9.99 -8.17
C GLN A 32 -11.40 -10.20 -8.18
N ALA A 33 -10.85 -10.73 -9.27
CA ALA A 33 -9.40 -10.84 -9.44
C ALA A 33 -8.77 -9.43 -9.34
N PRO A 34 -7.77 -9.22 -8.46
CA PRO A 34 -7.12 -7.93 -8.34
C PRO A 34 -6.48 -7.53 -9.68
N ALA A 35 -6.74 -6.29 -10.13
CA ALA A 35 -6.17 -5.78 -11.38
C ALA A 35 -4.66 -5.47 -11.28
N GLY A 36 -4.13 -5.37 -10.05
CA GLY A 36 -2.75 -4.94 -9.79
C GLY A 36 -1.92 -5.96 -9.04
N ARG A 37 -0.66 -5.59 -8.79
CA ARG A 37 0.26 -6.32 -7.90
C ARG A 37 -0.15 -6.08 -6.44
N PRO A 38 0.09 -7.04 -5.53
CA PRO A 38 -0.06 -6.78 -4.11
C PRO A 38 0.89 -5.65 -3.69
N HIS A 39 0.40 -4.74 -2.84
CA HIS A 39 1.13 -3.53 -2.49
C HIS A 39 0.75 -3.02 -1.10
N VAL A 40 1.55 -2.09 -0.59
CA VAL A 40 1.26 -1.29 0.61
C VAL A 40 1.10 0.15 0.19
N THR A 41 -0.10 0.70 0.38
CA THR A 41 -0.40 2.10 0.04
C THR A 41 0.25 3.04 1.05
N LEU A 42 0.98 4.04 0.56
CA LEU A 42 1.59 5.10 1.38
C LEU A 42 0.88 6.44 1.24
N ALA A 43 0.27 6.73 0.09
CA ALA A 43 -0.53 7.94 -0.09
C ALA A 43 -1.58 7.69 -1.17
N VAL A 44 -2.74 8.32 -1.03
CA VAL A 44 -3.80 8.35 -2.06
C VAL A 44 -4.28 9.78 -2.21
N ALA A 45 -4.32 10.29 -3.44
CA ALA A 45 -4.90 11.60 -3.77
C ALA A 45 -5.54 11.52 -5.17
N ASP A 46 -6.40 12.47 -5.51
CA ASP A 46 -6.98 12.49 -6.87
C ASP A 46 -5.90 12.75 -7.92
N ARG A 47 -4.90 13.57 -7.56
CA ARG A 47 -3.76 13.88 -8.40
C ARG A 47 -2.48 13.86 -7.57
N ILE A 48 -1.46 13.27 -8.16
CA ILE A 48 -0.07 13.36 -7.71
C ILE A 48 0.70 14.03 -8.84
N ALA A 49 1.40 15.14 -8.55
CA ALA A 49 2.19 15.86 -9.53
C ALA A 49 3.37 15.00 -10.02
N GLU A 50 3.80 15.17 -11.27
CA GLU A 50 4.90 14.40 -11.88
C GLU A 50 6.23 14.60 -11.13
N ASP A 51 6.40 15.76 -10.48
CA ASP A 51 7.57 16.06 -9.64
C ASP A 51 7.72 15.13 -8.42
N ALA A 52 6.68 14.35 -8.07
CA ALA A 52 6.72 13.40 -6.97
C ALA A 52 7.80 12.32 -7.19
N ASP A 53 8.05 11.91 -8.44
CA ASP A 53 9.09 10.92 -8.75
C ASP A 53 10.49 11.45 -8.42
N ALA A 54 10.75 12.72 -8.72
CA ALA A 54 12.00 13.38 -8.38
C ALA A 54 12.13 13.56 -6.86
N ALA A 55 11.04 13.97 -6.19
CA ALA A 55 11.01 14.15 -4.75
C ALA A 55 11.25 12.83 -3.98
N LEU A 56 10.74 11.69 -4.48
CA LEU A 56 10.87 10.38 -3.85
C LEU A 56 12.18 9.67 -4.15
N ARG A 57 12.92 10.07 -5.19
CA ARG A 57 14.17 9.42 -5.60
C ARG A 57 15.19 9.19 -4.46
N PRO A 58 15.41 10.13 -3.52
CA PRO A 58 16.32 9.90 -2.41
C PRO A 58 15.91 8.76 -1.47
N LEU A 59 14.60 8.45 -1.38
CA LEU A 59 14.10 7.38 -0.51
C LEU A 59 14.35 5.98 -1.07
N THR A 60 14.61 5.84 -2.37
CA THR A 60 14.84 4.51 -2.98
C THR A 60 16.10 3.83 -2.45
N GLY A 61 17.09 4.61 -1.98
CA GLY A 61 18.30 4.09 -1.33
C GLY A 61 18.05 3.43 0.04
N ARG A 62 16.82 3.53 0.58
CA ARG A 62 16.40 2.85 1.81
C ARG A 62 15.67 1.53 1.55
N LEU A 63 15.41 1.19 0.28
CA LEU A 63 14.76 -0.05 -0.09
C LEU A 63 15.81 -1.17 -0.25
N PRO A 64 15.45 -2.44 0.04
CA PRO A 64 14.15 -2.90 0.52
C PRO A 64 13.92 -2.67 2.02
N LEU A 65 12.65 -2.54 2.42
CA LEU A 65 12.24 -2.54 3.83
C LEU A 65 11.84 -3.95 4.25
N GLY A 66 12.30 -4.40 5.42
CA GLY A 66 11.78 -5.62 6.03
C GLY A 66 10.31 -5.45 6.40
N CYS A 67 9.47 -6.42 6.04
CA CYS A 67 8.04 -6.40 6.39
C CYS A 67 7.55 -7.75 6.90
N ALA A 68 6.50 -7.72 7.72
CA ALA A 68 5.78 -8.91 8.16
C ALA A 68 4.30 -8.77 7.77
N VAL A 69 3.78 -9.77 7.05
CA VAL A 69 2.37 -9.83 6.66
C VAL A 69 1.57 -10.49 7.78
N GLY A 70 0.89 -9.66 8.57
CA GLY A 70 0.03 -10.03 9.68
C GLY A 70 -1.31 -10.65 9.25
N PRO A 71 -2.29 -10.69 10.17
CA PRO A 71 -3.57 -11.37 9.95
C PRO A 71 -4.42 -10.69 8.86
N SER A 72 -5.46 -11.39 8.45
CA SER A 72 -6.47 -10.87 7.52
C SER A 72 -7.45 -9.92 8.21
N LEU A 73 -7.90 -8.90 7.48
CA LEU A 73 -8.93 -7.97 7.90
C LEU A 73 -9.95 -7.78 6.78
N LEU A 74 -11.23 -7.61 7.13
CA LEU A 74 -12.30 -7.29 6.19
C LEU A 74 -12.65 -5.80 6.29
N LEU A 75 -12.48 -5.08 5.19
CA LEU A 75 -12.82 -3.67 5.07
C LEU A 75 -14.18 -3.52 4.37
N GLY A 76 -15.13 -2.84 5.03
CA GLY A 76 -16.47 -2.60 4.49
C GLY A 76 -17.54 -3.56 5.03
N ARG A 77 -18.81 -3.26 4.75
CA ARG A 77 -19.98 -4.02 5.27
C ARG A 77 -20.65 -4.91 4.22
N SER A 78 -20.70 -4.45 2.98
CA SER A 78 -21.15 -5.19 1.80
C SER A 78 -20.06 -5.07 0.73
N ASN A 79 -19.81 -6.14 -0.04
CA ASN A 79 -18.68 -6.23 -0.97
C ASN A 79 -17.33 -5.92 -0.28
N ALA A 80 -17.10 -6.55 0.88
CA ALA A 80 -15.94 -6.27 1.70
C ALA A 80 -14.63 -6.64 0.99
N ILE A 81 -13.59 -5.85 1.23
CA ILE A 81 -12.23 -6.13 0.76
C ILE A 81 -11.53 -6.96 1.83
N LEU A 82 -11.05 -8.14 1.45
CA LEU A 82 -10.13 -8.91 2.28
C LEU A 82 -8.72 -8.36 2.10
N ALA A 83 -8.24 -7.66 3.12
CA ALA A 83 -6.88 -7.14 3.20
C ALA A 83 -6.02 -7.98 4.16
N ARG A 84 -4.70 -7.84 4.05
CA ARG A 84 -3.73 -8.34 5.03
C ARG A 84 -3.06 -7.15 5.71
N ILE A 85 -2.94 -7.20 7.04
CA ILE A 85 -2.27 -6.15 7.80
C ILE A 85 -0.76 -6.27 7.57
N ILE A 86 -0.08 -5.15 7.34
CA ILE A 86 1.38 -5.09 7.44
C ILE A 86 1.72 -4.64 8.85
N VAL A 87 2.53 -5.43 9.55
CA VAL A 87 2.94 -5.08 10.92
C VAL A 87 3.83 -3.83 10.86
N PRO A 88 3.42 -2.70 11.46
CA PRO A 88 4.14 -1.45 11.34
C PRO A 88 5.47 -1.53 12.11
N THR A 89 6.58 -1.49 11.40
CA THR A 89 7.92 -1.32 11.97
C THR A 89 8.26 0.16 12.09
N ALA A 90 9.16 0.53 13.01
CA ALA A 90 9.62 1.92 13.12
C ALA A 90 10.20 2.44 11.79
N GLU A 91 10.88 1.57 11.04
CA GLU A 91 11.46 1.90 9.74
C GLU A 91 10.38 2.21 8.69
N LEU A 92 9.33 1.39 8.61
CA LEU A 92 8.20 1.60 7.70
C LEU A 92 7.41 2.87 8.06
N LEU A 93 7.18 3.10 9.36
CA LEU A 93 6.49 4.30 9.82
C LEU A 93 7.27 5.58 9.51
N ASP A 94 8.59 5.58 9.72
CA ASP A 94 9.44 6.71 9.32
C ASP A 94 9.44 6.89 7.80
N PHE A 95 9.58 5.80 7.02
CA PHE A 95 9.55 5.86 5.56
C PHE A 95 8.23 6.49 5.06
N HIS A 96 7.11 6.08 5.63
CA HIS A 96 5.79 6.63 5.30
C HIS A 96 5.69 8.13 5.65
N ALA A 97 6.16 8.54 6.83
CA ALA A 97 6.18 9.96 7.22
C ALA A 97 7.06 10.80 6.28
N GLN A 98 8.17 10.23 5.79
CA GLN A 98 9.07 10.86 4.84
C GLN A 98 8.42 11.07 3.47
N VAL A 99 7.68 10.08 2.97
CA VAL A 99 6.88 10.21 1.74
C VAL A 99 5.92 11.39 1.83
N HIS A 100 5.14 11.48 2.92
CA HIS A 100 4.20 12.60 3.10
C HIS A 100 4.88 13.95 3.22
N ARG A 101 6.07 14.00 3.83
CA ARG A 101 6.82 15.25 3.94
C ARG A 101 7.35 15.74 2.60
N LEU A 102 7.84 14.83 1.76
CA LEU A 102 8.41 15.16 0.45
C LEU A 102 7.34 15.45 -0.59
N CYS A 103 6.20 14.77 -0.50
CA CYS A 103 5.14 14.87 -1.50
C CYS A 103 3.96 15.75 -1.10
N GLY A 104 3.87 16.25 0.14
CA GLY A 104 2.65 16.88 0.67
C GLY A 104 2.01 17.94 -0.24
N GLU A 105 2.80 18.86 -0.80
CA GLU A 105 2.32 19.91 -1.73
C GLU A 105 2.05 19.40 -3.16
N LEU A 106 2.51 18.19 -3.48
CA LEU A 106 2.36 17.52 -4.78
C LEU A 106 1.10 16.63 -4.82
N LEU A 107 0.40 16.49 -3.69
CA LEU A 107 -0.85 15.72 -3.55
C LEU A 107 -2.04 16.67 -3.56
N ALA A 108 -2.94 16.52 -4.55
CA ALA A 108 -4.10 17.40 -4.70
C ALA A 108 -5.40 16.60 -4.99
N PRO A 109 -6.51 16.83 -4.25
CA PRO A 109 -6.56 17.54 -2.96
C PRO A 109 -5.70 16.82 -1.91
N ALA A 110 -5.73 17.30 -0.66
CA ALA A 110 -5.01 16.64 0.44
C ALA A 110 -5.25 15.12 0.44
N PRO A 111 -4.24 14.31 0.79
CA PRO A 111 -4.36 12.86 0.68
C PRO A 111 -5.49 12.30 1.53
N ALA A 112 -6.00 11.14 1.13
CA ALA A 112 -7.06 10.44 1.85
C ALA A 112 -6.67 10.27 3.32
N PRO A 113 -7.53 10.60 4.30
CA PRO A 113 -7.19 10.56 5.73
C PRO A 113 -6.67 9.20 6.21
N THR A 114 -7.17 8.10 5.64
CA THR A 114 -6.73 6.73 5.94
C THR A 114 -5.33 6.39 5.41
N SER A 115 -4.73 7.28 4.62
CA SER A 115 -3.36 7.15 4.12
C SER A 115 -2.39 8.11 4.82
N LEU A 116 -2.81 8.85 5.86
CA LEU A 116 -1.93 9.77 6.58
C LEU A 116 -0.99 9.03 7.57
N PRO A 117 0.23 9.55 7.83
CA PRO A 117 1.10 9.02 8.86
C PRO A 117 0.42 8.99 10.23
N GLY A 118 0.66 7.93 11.01
CA GLY A 118 0.02 7.72 12.31
C GLY A 118 -1.38 7.08 12.25
N HIS A 119 -1.94 6.85 11.06
CA HIS A 119 -3.24 6.18 10.88
C HIS A 119 -3.12 4.71 10.46
N TRP A 120 -2.15 3.98 11.05
CA TRP A 120 -2.02 2.53 10.87
C TRP A 120 -2.96 1.84 11.86
N THR A 121 -3.90 1.05 11.35
CA THR A 121 -4.85 0.24 12.14
C THR A 121 -4.41 -1.21 12.25
#